data_AF-A0A178ELI0-F1
#
_entry.id   AF-A0A178ELI0-F1
#
_cell.length_a   1.000
_cell.length_b   1.000
_cell.length_c   1.000
_cell.angle_alpha   90.00
_cell.angle_beta   90.00
_cell.angle_gamma   90.00
#
_symmetry.space_group_name_H-M   'P 1'
#
loop_
_entity.id
_entity.type
_entity.pdbx_description
1 polymer ?
#
loop_
_entity_poly.entity_id
_entity_poly.type
_entity_poly.pdbx_seq_one_letter_code
_entity_poly.pdbx_strand_id
1 'polypeptide(L)'
;MKEEAEAVIHTAKDVLQDLVVVVSLVRTLTDAFGSASDLYRKLKRKSHSRICSDDDDRDGRHHHPLERRRDSCNERGRERLAHIAYHSAPRREDWSSSEEELICTSSAQVRAEYDRGYRKLGEPFARGDLVTAQTQLQAQIIHLQQTLLTIHEDLLLSTYLTPSSSHSHLLRLIQTTRTARAASIQALHYQYLRLLPSLIPSKPDIPPLIPGAFPLPIRHHHSIRRHRSRPRRDSSSSSSDSSSDKDNWKPLPKPDPKPKPLPPSNRLFCVYARDLQRDPNLPLTDNYKAGGDNMCPFCRSHILVRPGKAWEIIADGDKQFDEHTKMLSRKFLVKNRFIVKSHRENGGFACVLCARFKQTDTVCRENKALMEHLWKEHTGAELEKDDDIVEC
;
A
#
# COMPACT_ATOMS: atom_id res chain seq x y z
N MET A 1 -8.36 34.47 22.02
CA MET A 1 -7.55 33.73 21.04
C MET A 1 -7.58 32.22 21.27
N LYS A 2 -7.03 31.67 22.37
CA LYS A 2 -7.00 30.19 22.57
C LYS A 2 -8.35 29.60 23.02
N GLU A 3 -9.04 30.23 23.98
CA GLU A 3 -10.39 29.82 24.43
C GLU A 3 -11.46 29.97 23.33
N GLU A 4 -11.31 31.00 22.50
CA GLU A 4 -12.22 31.28 21.38
C GLU A 4 -12.08 30.24 20.26
N ALA A 5 -10.85 29.75 20.01
CA ALA A 5 -10.60 28.64 19.10
C ALA A 5 -11.15 27.32 19.66
N GLU A 6 -11.03 27.07 20.97
CA GLU A 6 -11.57 25.87 21.61
C GLU A 6 -13.10 25.86 21.62
N ALA A 7 -13.74 27.02 21.82
CA ALA A 7 -15.18 27.16 21.73
C ALA A 7 -15.71 26.87 20.31
N VAL A 8 -15.04 27.42 19.27
CA VAL A 8 -15.38 27.17 17.86
C VAL A 8 -15.17 25.70 17.48
N ILE A 9 -14.13 25.05 18.01
CA ILE A 9 -13.90 23.61 17.81
C ILE A 9 -15.01 22.79 18.46
N HIS A 10 -15.47 23.17 19.67
CA HIS A 10 -16.57 22.48 20.34
C HIS A 10 -17.90 22.67 19.61
N THR A 11 -18.19 23.88 19.12
CA THR A 11 -19.39 24.13 18.31
C THR A 11 -19.33 23.40 16.97
N ALA A 12 -18.16 23.34 16.33
CA ALA A 12 -17.98 22.56 15.10
C ALA A 12 -18.14 21.04 15.35
N LYS A 13 -17.74 20.55 16.53
CA LYS A 13 -17.94 19.16 16.96
C LYS A 13 -19.42 18.82 17.13
N ASP A 14 -20.18 19.73 17.76
CA ASP A 14 -21.62 19.54 17.97
C ASP A 14 -22.39 19.66 16.64
N VAL A 15 -21.99 20.57 15.74
CA VAL A 15 -22.60 20.70 14.40
C VAL A 15 -22.30 19.48 13.51
N LEU A 16 -21.12 18.85 13.65
CA LEU A 16 -20.79 17.60 12.96
C LEU A 16 -21.55 16.38 13.52
N GLN A 17 -21.99 16.43 14.78
CA GLN A 17 -22.75 15.36 15.41
C GLN A 17 -24.26 15.44 15.11
N ASP A 18 -24.80 16.61 14.81
CA ASP A 18 -26.25 16.83 14.73
C ASP A 18 -26.85 16.81 13.30
N LEU A 19 -26.04 16.60 12.26
CA LEU A 19 -26.51 16.50 10.87
C LEU A 19 -26.44 15.06 10.35
N VAL A 20 -27.51 14.30 10.64
CA VAL A 20 -27.92 13.08 9.91
C VAL A 20 -26.74 12.13 9.59
N VAL A 21 -26.13 11.60 10.65
CA VAL A 21 -24.85 10.89 10.56
C VAL A 21 -24.96 9.64 9.67
N VAL A 22 -26.03 8.85 9.76
CA VAL A 22 -26.14 7.60 8.98
C VAL A 22 -26.40 7.88 7.49
N VAL A 23 -27.22 8.87 7.12
CA VAL A 23 -27.41 9.19 5.69
C VAL A 23 -26.11 9.65 5.04
N SER A 24 -25.32 10.46 5.76
CA SER A 24 -24.04 10.96 5.28
C SER A 24 -23.01 9.83 5.14
N LEU A 25 -23.00 8.89 6.08
CA LEU A 25 -22.17 7.68 5.99
C LEU A 25 -22.59 6.77 4.82
N VAL A 26 -23.89 6.55 4.64
CA VAL A 26 -24.40 5.76 3.50
C VAL A 26 -24.03 6.43 2.18
N ARG A 27 -24.15 7.75 2.06
CA ARG A 27 -23.72 8.50 0.87
C ARG A 27 -22.22 8.31 0.60
N THR A 28 -21.39 8.53 1.61
CA THR A 28 -19.92 8.36 1.50
C THR A 28 -19.54 6.94 1.11
N LEU A 29 -20.22 5.94 1.70
CA LEU A 29 -20.03 4.54 1.36
C LEU A 29 -20.46 4.24 -0.09
N THR A 30 -21.55 4.84 -0.58
CA THR A 30 -21.95 4.69 -1.99
C THR A 30 -20.94 5.30 -2.95
N ASP A 31 -20.32 6.43 -2.59
CA ASP A 31 -19.26 7.07 -3.39
C ASP A 31 -17.98 6.21 -3.41
N ALA A 32 -17.66 5.58 -2.28
CA ALA A 32 -16.54 4.63 -2.19
C ALA A 32 -16.78 3.38 -3.06
N PHE A 33 -18.00 2.85 -3.12
CA PHE A 33 -18.35 1.77 -4.05
C PHE A 33 -18.28 2.20 -5.52
N GLY A 34 -18.63 3.45 -5.83
CA GLY A 34 -18.44 4.01 -7.18
C GLY A 34 -16.96 4.02 -7.57
N SER A 35 -16.11 4.51 -6.67
CA SER A 35 -14.65 4.52 -6.85
C SER A 35 -14.07 3.10 -7.03
N ALA A 36 -14.56 2.13 -6.26
CA ALA A 36 -14.20 0.73 -6.39
C ALA A 36 -14.61 0.15 -7.75
N SER A 37 -15.80 0.50 -8.25
CA SER A 37 -16.31 0.05 -9.55
C SER A 37 -15.45 0.58 -10.70
N ASP A 38 -15.04 1.84 -10.63
CA ASP A 38 -14.17 2.43 -11.65
C ASP A 38 -12.75 1.84 -11.62
N LEU A 39 -12.21 1.57 -10.43
CA LEU A 39 -10.94 0.89 -10.27
C LEU A 39 -11.01 -0.54 -10.83
N TYR A 40 -12.09 -1.27 -10.55
CA TYR A 40 -12.34 -2.61 -11.09
C TYR A 40 -12.34 -2.59 -12.63
N ARG A 41 -13.05 -1.64 -13.25
CA ARG A 41 -13.07 -1.50 -14.72
C ARG A 41 -11.68 -1.22 -15.29
N LYS A 42 -10.88 -0.39 -14.62
CA LYS A 42 -9.48 -0.10 -15.01
C LYS A 42 -8.60 -1.35 -14.90
N LEU A 43 -8.68 -2.08 -13.79
CA LEU A 43 -7.94 -3.33 -13.56
C LEU A 43 -8.29 -4.40 -14.59
N LYS A 44 -9.59 -4.58 -14.89
CA LYS A 44 -10.08 -5.54 -15.86
C LYS A 44 -9.61 -5.22 -17.29
N ARG A 45 -9.66 -3.95 -17.71
CA ARG A 45 -9.08 -3.53 -19.01
C ARG A 45 -7.60 -3.86 -19.11
N LYS A 46 -6.85 -3.60 -18.04
CA LYS A 46 -5.40 -3.87 -18.01
C LYS A 46 -5.07 -5.36 -17.99
N SER A 47 -5.90 -6.21 -17.38
CA SER A 47 -5.73 -7.67 -17.44
C SER A 47 -6.02 -8.22 -18.84
N HIS A 48 -7.07 -7.77 -19.51
CA HIS A 48 -7.38 -8.24 -20.88
C HIS A 48 -6.38 -7.75 -21.92
N SER A 49 -5.86 -6.53 -21.79
CA SER A 49 -4.84 -5.98 -22.70
C SER A 49 -3.55 -6.80 -22.75
N ARG A 50 -3.20 -7.52 -21.68
CA ARG A 50 -2.00 -8.38 -21.65
C ARG A 50 -2.19 -9.72 -22.36
N ILE A 51 -3.43 -10.17 -22.54
CA ILE A 51 -3.74 -11.48 -23.11
C ILE A 51 -3.79 -11.42 -24.64
N CYS A 52 -4.18 -10.28 -25.23
CA CYS A 52 -4.27 -10.14 -26.68
C CYS A 52 -2.96 -9.70 -27.37
N SER A 53 -1.97 -9.23 -26.63
CA SER A 53 -0.69 -8.75 -27.19
C SER A 53 0.34 -9.85 -27.47
N ASP A 54 0.08 -11.10 -27.05
CA ASP A 54 1.01 -12.22 -27.21
C ASP A 54 0.75 -13.07 -28.48
N ASP A 55 -0.34 -12.84 -29.21
CA ASP A 55 -0.75 -13.69 -30.35
C ASP A 55 -0.42 -13.13 -31.75
N ASP A 56 0.10 -11.90 -31.89
CA ASP A 56 0.27 -11.26 -33.22
C ASP A 56 1.67 -11.42 -33.87
N ASP A 57 2.62 -12.10 -33.22
CA ASP A 57 3.99 -12.30 -33.76
C ASP A 57 4.20 -13.64 -34.50
N ARG A 58 3.12 -14.31 -34.93
CA ARG A 58 3.20 -15.54 -35.75
C ARG A 58 2.25 -15.57 -36.93
N ASP A 59 2.24 -14.53 -37.77
CA ASP A 59 1.99 -14.77 -39.21
C ASP A 59 2.67 -13.74 -40.12
N GLY A 60 3.99 -13.85 -40.21
CA GLY A 60 4.70 -13.31 -41.36
C GLY A 60 4.33 -14.11 -42.61
N ARG A 61 3.32 -13.67 -43.37
CA ARG A 61 3.20 -13.97 -44.81
C ARG A 61 2.18 -13.07 -45.53
N HIS A 62 2.76 -12.17 -46.34
CA HIS A 62 2.25 -11.61 -47.60
C HIS A 62 0.85 -10.97 -47.63
N HIS A 63 0.79 -9.64 -47.67
CA HIS A 63 -0.09 -8.97 -48.64
C HIS A 63 0.51 -7.69 -49.22
N HIS A 64 0.62 -7.72 -50.54
CA HIS A 64 1.03 -6.67 -51.47
C HIS A 64 0.19 -5.37 -51.33
N PRO A 65 0.78 -4.18 -51.55
CA PRO A 65 0.02 -2.97 -51.82
C PRO A 65 -0.24 -2.88 -53.33
N LEU A 66 -1.51 -2.86 -53.73
CA LEU A 66 -1.89 -2.39 -55.06
C LEU A 66 -3.08 -1.44 -54.97
N GLU A 67 -2.77 -0.22 -55.42
CA GLU A 67 -3.69 0.82 -55.87
C GLU A 67 -4.83 0.26 -56.72
N ARG A 68 -6.05 0.78 -56.54
CA ARG A 68 -6.93 1.13 -57.66
C ARG A 68 -8.10 2.03 -57.25
N ARG A 69 -7.89 3.30 -57.55
CA ARG A 69 -8.83 4.25 -58.17
C ARG A 69 -9.97 3.58 -58.97
N ARG A 70 -11.24 3.84 -58.62
CA ARG A 70 -12.30 4.18 -59.60
C ARG A 70 -13.60 4.68 -58.96
N ASP A 71 -14.08 5.77 -59.55
CA ASP A 71 -15.36 6.46 -59.35
C ASP A 71 -16.58 5.62 -59.72
N SER A 72 -17.72 5.83 -59.05
CA SER A 72 -19.00 6.24 -59.68
C SER A 72 -20.23 5.99 -58.79
N CYS A 73 -21.08 7.02 -58.76
CA CYS A 73 -22.52 7.04 -58.50
C CYS A 73 -23.29 5.71 -58.69
N ASN A 74 -24.22 5.39 -57.81
CA ASN A 74 -25.64 5.79 -58.00
C ASN A 74 -26.53 5.42 -56.82
N GLU A 75 -27.54 6.27 -56.60
CA GLU A 75 -28.74 5.95 -55.84
C GLU A 75 -29.51 4.77 -56.44
N ARG A 76 -30.13 3.96 -55.57
CA ARG A 76 -31.58 3.68 -55.47
C ARG A 76 -31.81 2.29 -54.91
N GLY A 77 -32.66 2.24 -53.89
CA GLY A 77 -32.94 1.03 -53.14
C GLY A 77 -33.77 -0.01 -53.89
N ARG A 78 -33.72 -1.23 -53.37
CA ARG A 78 -34.89 -2.05 -53.00
C ARG A 78 -34.43 -3.33 -52.31
N GLU A 79 -34.97 -3.50 -51.10
CA GLU A 79 -35.50 -4.72 -50.51
C GLU A 79 -34.94 -6.11 -50.87
N ARG A 80 -34.55 -6.80 -49.78
CA ARG A 80 -34.83 -8.21 -49.46
C ARG A 80 -34.22 -9.29 -50.37
N LEU A 81 -33.19 -9.97 -49.89
CA LEU A 81 -33.29 -11.32 -49.31
C LEU A 81 -31.91 -11.89 -48.96
N ALA A 82 -31.84 -12.41 -47.73
CA ALA A 82 -31.04 -13.56 -47.30
C ALA A 82 -29.58 -13.65 -47.79
N HIS A 83 -28.65 -13.25 -46.92
CA HIS A 83 -27.51 -14.11 -46.64
C HIS A 83 -27.29 -14.18 -45.13
N ILE A 84 -27.50 -15.40 -44.63
CA ILE A 84 -27.17 -15.89 -43.30
C ILE A 84 -25.67 -15.67 -43.11
N ALA A 85 -25.29 -14.50 -42.62
CA ALA A 85 -23.96 -14.25 -42.13
C ALA A 85 -23.89 -14.92 -40.76
N TYR A 86 -23.14 -16.03 -40.71
CA TYR A 86 -22.68 -16.68 -39.51
C TYR A 86 -22.09 -15.62 -38.58
N HIS A 87 -22.92 -15.14 -37.64
CA HIS A 87 -22.45 -14.53 -36.42
C HIS A 87 -21.78 -15.65 -35.62
N SER A 88 -20.53 -15.94 -35.98
CA SER A 88 -19.55 -16.53 -35.09
C SER A 88 -19.27 -15.50 -33.99
N ALA A 89 -20.25 -15.32 -33.10
CA ALA A 89 -20.05 -14.64 -31.84
C ALA A 89 -18.96 -15.44 -31.11
N PRO A 90 -17.83 -14.84 -30.76
CA PRO A 90 -16.83 -15.52 -29.96
C PRO A 90 -17.47 -15.75 -28.60
N ARG A 91 -17.86 -17.01 -28.38
CA ARG A 91 -18.35 -17.56 -27.14
C ARG A 91 -17.18 -17.57 -26.15
N ARG A 92 -16.79 -16.41 -25.63
CA ARG A 92 -15.81 -16.26 -24.55
C ARG A 92 -16.48 -15.65 -23.31
N GLU A 93 -16.65 -16.52 -22.32
CA GLU A 93 -16.67 -16.25 -20.87
C GLU A 93 -17.79 -15.38 -20.29
N ASP A 94 -18.97 -16.01 -20.17
CA ASP A 94 -20.12 -15.56 -19.37
C ASP A 94 -19.86 -15.56 -17.84
N TRP A 95 -18.74 -16.13 -17.38
CA TRP A 95 -18.39 -16.20 -15.96
C TRP A 95 -17.95 -14.86 -15.34
N SER A 96 -17.49 -13.89 -16.16
CA SER A 96 -16.95 -12.61 -15.67
C SER A 96 -18.01 -11.50 -15.55
N SER A 97 -19.20 -11.69 -16.13
CA SER A 97 -20.30 -10.72 -16.08
C SER A 97 -20.90 -10.62 -14.66
N SER A 98 -21.03 -11.76 -13.97
CA SER A 98 -21.64 -11.84 -12.64
C SER A 98 -20.86 -11.05 -11.57
N GLU A 99 -19.52 -11.06 -11.61
CA GLU A 99 -18.71 -10.34 -10.60
C GLU A 99 -18.70 -8.83 -10.81
N GLU A 100 -18.72 -8.39 -12.08
CA GLU A 100 -18.82 -6.98 -12.44
C GLU A 100 -20.18 -6.41 -12.04
N GLU A 101 -21.26 -7.15 -12.30
CA GLU A 101 -22.61 -6.80 -11.87
C GLU A 101 -22.71 -6.69 -10.34
N LEU A 102 -22.09 -7.62 -9.60
CA LEU A 102 -22.09 -7.60 -8.13
C LEU A 102 -21.41 -6.35 -7.55
N ILE A 103 -20.30 -5.90 -8.13
CA ILE A 103 -19.61 -4.68 -7.67
C ILE A 103 -20.46 -3.45 -8.03
N CYS A 104 -20.94 -3.35 -9.27
CA CYS A 104 -21.72 -2.21 -9.73
C CYS A 104 -23.06 -2.05 -8.98
N THR A 105 -23.68 -3.15 -8.57
CA THR A 105 -24.95 -3.16 -7.83
C THR A 105 -24.80 -2.97 -6.32
N SER A 106 -23.58 -3.04 -5.78
CA SER A 106 -23.33 -2.97 -4.34
C SER A 106 -23.83 -1.66 -3.72
N SER A 107 -23.63 -0.52 -4.39
CA SER A 107 -24.10 0.79 -3.94
C SER A 107 -25.63 0.87 -3.92
N ALA A 108 -26.28 0.36 -4.97
CA ALA A 108 -27.74 0.35 -5.08
C ALA A 108 -28.39 -0.53 -4.00
N GLN A 109 -27.79 -1.67 -3.67
CA GLN A 109 -28.31 -2.58 -2.63
C GLN A 109 -28.24 -1.96 -1.23
N VAL A 110 -27.12 -1.30 -0.89
CA VAL A 110 -26.99 -0.61 0.41
C VAL A 110 -27.96 0.56 0.50
N ARG A 111 -28.10 1.34 -0.57
CA ARG A 111 -29.07 2.46 -0.63
C ARG A 111 -30.51 1.97 -0.51
N ALA A 112 -30.87 0.90 -1.21
CA ALA A 112 -32.20 0.30 -1.13
C ALA A 112 -32.55 -0.16 0.30
N GLU A 113 -31.59 -0.73 1.03
CA GLU A 113 -31.83 -1.15 2.41
C GLU A 113 -31.92 0.03 3.38
N TYR A 114 -31.13 1.08 3.17
CA TYR A 114 -31.31 2.35 3.88
C TYR A 114 -32.71 2.94 3.62
N ASP A 115 -33.12 3.04 2.36
CA ASP A 115 -34.43 3.59 1.97
C ASP A 115 -35.59 2.75 2.51
N ARG A 116 -35.40 1.43 2.66
CA ARG A 116 -36.37 0.53 3.29
C ARG A 116 -36.54 0.85 4.78
N GLY A 117 -35.45 1.03 5.51
CA GLY A 117 -35.49 1.41 6.93
C GLY A 117 -36.07 2.81 7.14
N TYR A 118 -35.63 3.77 6.32
CA TYR A 118 -36.07 5.16 6.38
C TYR A 118 -37.56 5.31 6.08
N ARG A 119 -38.11 4.60 5.08
CA ARG A 119 -39.54 4.65 4.78
C ARG A 119 -40.44 4.20 5.94
N LYS A 120 -39.95 3.35 6.83
CA LYS A 120 -40.73 2.79 7.94
C LYS A 120 -40.56 3.55 9.25
N LEU A 121 -39.34 4.01 9.53
CA LEU A 121 -38.96 4.60 10.81
C LEU A 121 -38.70 6.11 10.72
N GLY A 122 -38.54 6.67 9.51
CA GLY A 122 -38.32 8.09 9.27
C GLY A 122 -36.98 8.62 9.80
N GLU A 123 -37.01 9.86 10.28
CA GLU A 123 -35.85 10.58 10.81
C GLU A 123 -35.06 9.84 11.90
N PRO A 124 -35.69 9.14 12.88
CA PRO A 124 -34.97 8.29 13.85
C PRO A 124 -33.99 7.30 13.21
N PHE A 125 -34.32 6.76 12.04
CA PHE A 125 -33.43 5.84 11.32
C PHE A 125 -32.31 6.57 10.57
N ALA A 126 -32.56 7.78 10.06
CA ALA A 126 -31.53 8.59 9.41
C ALA A 126 -30.49 9.15 10.40
N ARG A 127 -30.91 9.44 11.64
CA ARG A 127 -30.01 9.80 12.75
C ARG A 127 -29.20 8.57 13.21
N GLY A 128 -29.91 7.44 13.32
CA GLY A 128 -29.37 6.15 13.70
C GLY A 128 -28.89 6.07 15.15
N ASP A 129 -28.37 4.90 15.53
CA ASP A 129 -27.74 4.71 16.84
C ASP A 129 -26.24 5.04 16.78
N LEU A 130 -25.78 5.88 17.72
CA LEU A 130 -24.42 6.42 17.75
C LEU A 130 -23.35 5.33 17.87
N VAL A 131 -23.66 4.25 18.59
CA VAL A 131 -22.64 3.30 19.04
C VAL A 131 -22.39 2.18 18.04
N THR A 132 -23.42 1.65 17.39
CA THR A 132 -23.29 0.40 16.62
C THR A 132 -23.35 0.61 15.12
N ALA A 133 -24.36 1.30 14.60
CA ALA A 133 -24.50 1.46 13.15
C ALA A 133 -23.48 2.45 12.59
N GLN A 134 -23.25 3.59 13.25
CA GLN A 134 -22.29 4.59 12.79
C GLN A 134 -20.86 4.05 12.79
N THR A 135 -20.41 3.47 13.91
CA THR A 135 -19.08 2.86 14.02
C THR A 135 -18.87 1.74 13.00
N GLN A 136 -19.88 0.88 12.78
CA GLN A 136 -19.79 -0.21 11.81
C GLN A 136 -19.69 0.31 10.38
N LEU A 137 -20.55 1.26 9.98
CA LEU A 137 -20.51 1.85 8.64
C LEU A 137 -19.19 2.60 8.40
N GLN A 138 -18.72 3.38 9.37
CA GLN A 138 -17.41 4.05 9.32
C GLN A 138 -16.26 3.06 9.16
N ALA A 139 -16.27 1.96 9.92
CA ALA A 139 -15.24 0.92 9.79
C ALA A 139 -15.22 0.30 8.38
N GLN A 140 -16.38 0.07 7.76
CA GLN A 140 -16.44 -0.44 6.38
C GLN A 140 -15.93 0.58 5.36
N ILE A 141 -16.24 1.87 5.53
CA ILE A 141 -15.73 2.95 4.66
C ILE A 141 -14.21 2.99 4.75
N ILE A 142 -13.65 3.02 5.95
CA ILE A 142 -12.20 3.08 6.18
C ILE A 142 -11.52 1.86 5.56
N HIS A 143 -12.03 0.66 5.82
CA HIS A 143 -11.44 -0.57 5.28
C HIS A 143 -11.48 -0.61 3.75
N LEU A 144 -12.59 -0.19 3.13
CA LEU A 144 -12.71 -0.11 1.68
C LEU A 144 -11.73 0.94 1.12
N GLN A 145 -11.66 2.13 1.70
CA GLN A 145 -10.74 3.18 1.27
C GLN A 145 -9.27 2.78 1.42
N GLN A 146 -8.89 2.15 2.53
CA GLN A 146 -7.54 1.62 2.74
C GLN A 146 -7.18 0.58 1.68
N THR A 147 -8.12 -0.30 1.32
CA THR A 147 -7.90 -1.30 0.27
C THR A 147 -7.74 -0.64 -1.10
N LEU A 148 -8.57 0.37 -1.41
CA LEU A 148 -8.45 1.13 -2.67
C LEU A 148 -7.10 1.84 -2.77
N LEU A 149 -6.66 2.49 -1.68
CA LEU A 149 -5.36 3.16 -1.61
C LEU A 149 -4.22 2.16 -1.76
N THR A 150 -4.28 1.04 -1.04
CA THR A 150 -3.27 -0.03 -1.13
C THR A 150 -3.17 -0.56 -2.55
N ILE A 151 -4.30 -0.82 -3.22
CA ILE A 151 -4.30 -1.28 -4.61
C ILE A 151 -3.76 -0.19 -5.54
N HIS A 152 -4.07 1.08 -5.28
CA HIS A 152 -3.57 2.19 -6.09
C HIS A 152 -2.05 2.35 -5.94
N GLU A 153 -1.56 2.37 -4.71
CA GLU A 153 -0.13 2.38 -4.37
C GLU A 153 0.56 1.16 -4.97
N ASP A 154 -0.01 -0.04 -4.82
CA ASP A 154 0.51 -1.27 -5.42
C ASP A 154 0.54 -1.15 -6.95
N LEU A 155 -0.46 -0.57 -7.60
CA LEU A 155 -0.45 -0.39 -9.07
C LEU A 155 0.59 0.63 -9.52
N LEU A 156 0.79 1.70 -8.75
CA LEU A 156 1.85 2.65 -8.98
C LEU A 156 3.19 1.93 -8.83
N LEU A 157 3.47 1.28 -7.69
CA LEU A 157 4.74 0.63 -7.39
C LEU A 157 5.01 -0.67 -8.18
N SER A 158 3.99 -1.44 -8.55
CA SER A 158 4.11 -2.69 -9.33
C SER A 158 4.43 -2.43 -10.80
N THR A 159 4.33 -1.17 -11.24
CA THR A 159 4.92 -0.76 -12.53
C THR A 159 6.46 -0.80 -12.49
N TYR A 160 7.06 -0.91 -11.28
CA TYR A 160 8.49 -0.74 -11.01
C TYR A 160 9.15 -1.97 -10.37
N LEU A 161 8.55 -2.68 -9.41
CA LEU A 161 9.32 -3.65 -8.60
C LEU A 161 9.04 -5.12 -8.87
N THR A 162 7.83 -5.44 -9.35
CA THR A 162 7.39 -6.77 -9.80
C THR A 162 5.95 -6.59 -10.31
N PRO A 163 5.51 -7.24 -11.41
CA PRO A 163 4.12 -7.20 -11.80
C PRO A 163 3.30 -8.00 -10.78
N SER A 164 2.84 -7.34 -9.71
CA SER A 164 1.73 -7.85 -8.91
C SER A 164 0.61 -8.19 -9.89
N SER A 165 0.12 -9.43 -9.85
CA SER A 165 -0.80 -9.88 -10.87
C SER A 165 -2.06 -9.02 -10.76
N SER A 166 -2.45 -8.36 -11.86
CA SER A 166 -3.68 -7.55 -11.94
C SER A 166 -4.89 -8.33 -11.42
N HIS A 167 -4.84 -9.66 -11.56
CA HIS A 167 -5.81 -10.61 -11.03
C HIS A 167 -5.87 -10.64 -9.49
N SER A 168 -4.74 -10.64 -8.78
CA SER A 168 -4.72 -10.62 -7.31
C SER A 168 -5.35 -9.35 -6.72
N HIS A 169 -5.09 -8.19 -7.33
CA HIS A 169 -5.73 -6.93 -6.95
C HIS A 169 -7.23 -6.95 -7.25
N LEU A 170 -7.63 -7.54 -8.39
CA LEU A 170 -9.04 -7.70 -8.75
C LEU A 170 -9.79 -8.53 -7.70
N LEU A 171 -9.24 -9.69 -7.31
CA LEU A 171 -9.85 -10.55 -6.29
C LEU A 171 -9.95 -9.86 -4.93
N ARG A 172 -8.88 -9.16 -4.50
CA ARG A 172 -8.89 -8.40 -3.24
C ARG A 172 -9.98 -7.32 -3.24
N LEU A 173 -10.13 -6.61 -4.36
CA LEU A 173 -11.15 -5.58 -4.54
C LEU A 173 -12.57 -6.17 -4.51
N ILE A 174 -12.81 -7.26 -5.24
CA ILE A 174 -14.09 -7.99 -5.25
C ILE A 174 -14.45 -8.43 -3.84
N GLN A 175 -13.53 -9.11 -3.15
CA GLN A 175 -13.76 -9.64 -1.81
C GLN A 175 -14.08 -8.51 -0.83
N THR A 176 -13.29 -7.44 -0.83
CA THR A 176 -13.49 -6.29 0.07
C THR A 176 -14.82 -5.60 -0.19
N THR A 177 -15.20 -5.45 -1.46
CA THR A 177 -16.48 -4.87 -1.84
C THR A 177 -17.65 -5.73 -1.35
N ARG A 178 -17.56 -7.05 -1.52
CA ARG A 178 -18.57 -8.01 -1.05
C ARG A 178 -18.72 -7.98 0.48
N THR A 179 -17.60 -7.98 1.22
CA THR A 179 -17.62 -7.93 2.68
C THR A 179 -18.17 -6.61 3.19
N ALA A 180 -17.71 -5.48 2.62
CA ALA A 180 -18.20 -4.16 2.99
C ALA A 180 -19.70 -4.01 2.75
N ARG A 181 -20.19 -4.48 1.61
CA ARG A 181 -21.62 -4.50 1.28
C ARG A 181 -22.42 -5.32 2.30
N ALA A 182 -22.02 -6.57 2.54
CA ALA A 182 -22.74 -7.47 3.44
C ALA A 182 -22.78 -6.92 4.87
N ALA A 183 -21.65 -6.43 5.38
CA ALA A 183 -21.55 -5.82 6.70
C ALA A 183 -22.40 -4.55 6.82
N SER A 184 -22.44 -3.72 5.78
CA SER A 184 -23.23 -2.48 5.78
C SER A 184 -24.74 -2.77 5.78
N ILE A 185 -25.18 -3.74 4.99
CA ILE A 185 -26.59 -4.19 4.98
C ILE A 185 -26.97 -4.75 6.36
N GLN A 186 -26.11 -5.58 6.96
CA GLN A 186 -26.33 -6.11 8.30
C GLN A 186 -26.41 -5.01 9.36
N ALA A 187 -25.50 -4.03 9.31
CA ALA A 187 -25.51 -2.90 10.24
C ALA A 187 -26.82 -2.10 10.16
N LEU A 188 -27.28 -1.79 8.94
CA LEU A 188 -28.55 -1.11 8.70
C LEU A 188 -29.75 -1.97 9.17
N HIS A 189 -29.71 -3.27 8.91
CA HIS A 189 -30.74 -4.20 9.36
C HIS A 189 -30.82 -4.30 10.89
N TYR A 190 -29.69 -4.40 11.58
CA TYR A 190 -29.65 -4.43 13.06
C TYR A 190 -30.11 -3.11 13.65
N GLN A 191 -29.76 -1.98 13.04
CA GLN A 191 -30.29 -0.67 13.44
C GLN A 191 -31.82 -0.63 13.29
N TYR A 192 -32.34 -1.12 12.17
CA TYR A 192 -33.78 -1.23 11.93
C TYR A 192 -34.48 -2.06 13.01
N LEU A 193 -33.93 -3.24 13.36
CA LEU A 193 -34.49 -4.10 14.40
C LEU A 193 -34.48 -3.45 15.79
N ARG A 194 -33.45 -2.68 16.12
CA ARG A 194 -33.35 -1.97 17.42
C ARG A 194 -34.31 -0.79 17.53
N LEU A 195 -34.59 -0.12 16.41
CA LEU A 195 -35.48 1.04 16.35
C LEU A 195 -36.95 0.66 16.13
N LEU A 196 -37.25 -0.60 15.81
CA LEU A 196 -38.63 -1.08 15.83
C LEU A 196 -39.20 -0.86 17.23
N PRO A 197 -40.34 -0.16 17.37
CA PRO A 197 -41.00 -0.01 18.66
C PRO A 197 -41.20 -1.40 19.24
N SER A 198 -40.64 -1.65 20.44
CA SER A 198 -40.95 -2.86 21.16
C SER A 198 -42.45 -2.85 21.42
N LEU A 199 -43.20 -3.69 20.73
CA LEU A 199 -44.63 -3.94 20.94
C LEU A 199 -44.84 -4.68 22.28
N ILE A 200 -44.19 -4.21 23.35
CA ILE A 200 -44.54 -4.58 24.70
C ILE A 200 -45.54 -3.50 25.13
N PRO A 201 -46.84 -3.83 25.28
CA PRO A 201 -47.77 -2.93 25.93
C PRO A 201 -47.18 -2.56 27.28
N SER A 202 -46.94 -1.27 27.48
CA SER A 202 -46.57 -0.71 28.77
C SER A 202 -47.60 -1.18 29.78
N LYS A 203 -47.23 -2.20 30.55
CA LYS A 203 -48.01 -2.69 31.68
C LYS A 203 -48.08 -1.52 32.67
N PRO A 204 -49.26 -1.16 33.18
CA PRO A 204 -49.43 0.03 34.01
C PRO A 204 -48.59 -0.07 35.28
N ASP A 205 -47.87 1.02 35.55
CA ASP A 205 -47.29 1.49 36.81
C ASP A 205 -47.07 0.45 37.92
N ILE A 206 -45.86 -0.10 37.97
CA ILE A 206 -45.27 -0.53 39.24
C ILE A 206 -44.42 0.64 39.75
N PRO A 207 -44.71 1.20 40.93
CA PRO A 207 -43.97 2.35 41.46
C PRO A 207 -42.49 2.00 41.68
N PRO A 208 -41.59 2.98 41.56
CA PRO A 208 -40.15 2.75 41.61
C PRO A 208 -39.74 2.25 42.99
N LEU A 209 -39.14 1.05 43.03
CA LEU A 209 -38.44 0.56 44.20
C LEU A 209 -37.20 1.44 44.43
N ILE A 210 -37.16 2.01 45.62
CA ILE A 210 -36.13 2.92 46.12
C ILE A 210 -34.74 2.29 45.97
N PRO A 211 -33.75 2.99 45.37
CA PRO A 211 -32.36 2.56 45.35
C PRO A 211 -31.80 2.55 46.78
N GLY A 212 -31.56 1.38 47.36
CA GLY A 212 -30.98 1.26 48.71
C GLY A 212 -31.35 0.01 49.52
N ALA A 213 -32.22 -0.87 49.02
CA ALA A 213 -32.49 -2.13 49.71
C ALA A 213 -31.32 -3.12 49.53
N PHE A 214 -30.57 -3.34 50.61
CA PHE A 214 -29.48 -4.30 50.69
C PHE A 214 -29.93 -5.72 50.31
N PRO A 215 -29.13 -6.48 49.54
CA PRO A 215 -29.42 -7.89 49.30
C PRO A 215 -29.27 -8.69 50.61
N LEU A 216 -30.33 -9.40 50.99
CA LEU A 216 -30.29 -10.36 52.10
C LEU A 216 -29.36 -11.54 51.75
N PRO A 217 -28.63 -12.10 52.73
CA PRO A 217 -27.60 -13.10 52.47
C PRO A 217 -28.23 -14.46 52.21
N ILE A 218 -28.05 -14.98 50.99
CA ILE A 218 -28.30 -16.38 50.67
C ILE A 218 -27.21 -17.21 51.36
N ARG A 219 -27.55 -17.76 52.52
CA ARG A 219 -26.80 -18.85 53.14
C ARG A 219 -27.19 -20.15 52.45
N HIS A 220 -26.24 -20.86 51.85
CA HIS A 220 -26.19 -22.32 51.96
C HIS A 220 -24.76 -22.83 51.81
N HIS A 221 -24.37 -23.61 52.81
CA HIS A 221 -23.12 -24.33 52.96
C HIS A 221 -23.03 -25.56 52.05
N HIS A 222 -21.80 -25.94 51.69
CA HIS A 222 -21.15 -27.27 51.78
C HIS A 222 -20.12 -27.38 50.63
N SER A 223 -18.81 -27.18 50.86
CA SER A 223 -17.80 -28.02 51.53
C SER A 223 -17.01 -28.91 50.54
N ILE A 224 -15.70 -29.02 50.79
CA ILE A 224 -14.74 -30.05 50.34
C ILE A 224 -14.23 -29.85 48.88
N ARG A 225 -12.94 -29.78 48.49
CA ARG A 225 -11.67 -30.43 48.93
C ARG A 225 -10.46 -29.65 48.35
N ARG A 226 -9.51 -29.23 49.19
CA ARG A 226 -8.07 -29.60 49.27
C ARG A 226 -7.34 -29.95 47.95
N HIS A 227 -6.29 -29.18 47.64
CA HIS A 227 -4.87 -29.59 47.46
C HIS A 227 -4.03 -28.31 47.20
N ARG A 228 -3.29 -27.75 48.18
CA ARG A 228 -1.90 -28.05 48.59
C ARG A 228 -0.90 -28.26 47.44
N SER A 229 -0.04 -27.26 47.21
CA SER A 229 1.44 -27.31 47.11
C SER A 229 1.96 -25.91 46.69
N ARG A 230 2.37 -25.04 47.61
CA ARG A 230 3.68 -24.89 48.29
C ARG A 230 4.73 -24.15 47.43
N PRO A 231 5.33 -23.05 47.95
CA PRO A 231 6.35 -22.26 47.27
C PRO A 231 7.75 -22.81 47.55
N ARG A 232 8.69 -22.63 46.61
CA ARG A 232 10.12 -22.87 46.84
C ARG A 232 10.93 -21.61 46.55
N ARG A 233 11.56 -21.14 47.63
CA ARG A 233 12.79 -20.34 47.64
C ARG A 233 13.96 -21.22 47.15
N ASP A 234 15.01 -20.57 46.65
CA ASP A 234 16.46 -20.79 46.90
C ASP A 234 17.20 -19.85 45.91
N SER A 235 17.98 -18.82 46.30
CA SER A 235 19.21 -18.73 47.12
C SER A 235 20.45 -19.34 46.45
N SER A 236 21.44 -18.49 46.10
CA SER A 236 22.94 -18.68 46.04
C SER A 236 23.52 -17.92 44.82
N SER A 237 24.42 -16.93 44.82
CA SER A 237 25.70 -16.65 45.51
C SER A 237 26.79 -17.73 45.41
N SER A 238 27.85 -17.47 44.62
CA SER A 238 29.29 -17.76 44.87
C SER A 238 30.09 -17.50 43.57
N SER A 239 31.02 -16.54 43.46
CA SER A 239 32.42 -16.42 43.95
C SER A 239 33.44 -17.43 43.41
N SER A 240 34.54 -16.85 42.89
CA SER A 240 35.95 -17.34 42.79
C SER A 240 36.21 -18.49 41.78
N ASP A 241 37.38 -18.70 41.18
CA ASP A 241 38.73 -18.21 41.47
C ASP A 241 39.67 -18.44 40.26
N SER A 242 40.83 -17.82 40.36
CA SER A 242 42.06 -17.91 39.56
C SER A 242 42.49 -19.27 39.00
N SER A 243 43.02 -19.27 37.77
CA SER A 243 44.13 -20.16 37.39
C SER A 243 45.19 -19.41 36.60
N SER A 244 46.39 -19.51 37.13
CA SER A 244 47.67 -19.00 36.65
C SER A 244 48.21 -19.82 35.49
N ASP A 245 48.48 -19.19 34.36
CA ASP A 245 49.42 -19.72 33.37
C ASP A 245 50.50 -18.68 33.08
N LYS A 246 51.72 -19.06 33.50
CA LYS A 246 52.97 -18.37 33.26
C LYS A 246 53.47 -18.80 31.88
N ASP A 247 53.19 -17.99 30.87
CA ASP A 247 53.86 -18.11 29.57
C ASP A 247 54.75 -16.91 29.26
N ASN A 248 55.87 -17.24 28.66
CA ASN A 248 57.11 -16.51 28.54
C ASN A 248 57.01 -15.39 27.48
N TRP A 249 56.70 -14.16 27.89
CA TRP A 249 56.61 -13.00 26.98
C TRP A 249 57.99 -12.41 26.68
N LYS A 250 58.43 -12.56 25.42
CA LYS A 250 59.50 -11.74 24.83
C LYS A 250 59.06 -10.26 24.80
N PRO A 251 59.95 -9.28 25.07
CA PRO A 251 59.59 -7.87 24.97
C PRO A 251 59.19 -7.53 23.53
N LEU A 252 57.92 -7.23 23.29
CA LEU A 252 57.46 -6.65 22.04
C LEU A 252 58.09 -5.24 21.88
N PRO A 253 58.49 -4.87 20.64
CA PRO A 253 58.95 -3.51 20.35
C PRO A 253 57.85 -2.51 20.73
N LYS A 254 58.27 -1.38 21.31
CA LYS A 254 57.38 -0.29 21.74
C LYS A 254 56.36 0.03 20.63
N PRO A 255 55.05 0.09 20.95
CA PRO A 255 54.06 0.50 19.97
C PRO A 255 54.40 1.92 19.51
N ASP A 256 54.52 2.09 18.19
CA ASP A 256 54.68 3.40 17.57
C ASP A 256 53.58 4.35 18.08
N PRO A 257 53.89 5.64 18.30
CA PRO A 257 52.91 6.61 18.75
C PRO A 257 51.72 6.58 17.78
N LYS A 258 50.52 6.28 18.31
CA LYS A 258 49.27 6.30 17.55
C LYS A 258 49.24 7.57 16.70
N PRO A 259 49.09 7.47 15.36
CA PRO A 259 49.00 8.65 14.51
C PRO A 259 47.86 9.53 15.05
N LYS A 260 48.17 10.81 15.28
CA LYS A 260 47.19 11.81 15.71
C LYS A 260 45.97 11.69 14.78
N PRO A 261 44.73 11.61 15.29
CA PRO A 261 43.55 11.60 14.44
C PRO A 261 43.62 12.84 13.56
N LEU A 262 43.81 12.61 12.26
CA LEU A 262 43.70 13.65 11.25
C LEU A 262 42.33 14.31 11.48
N PRO A 263 42.24 15.65 11.44
CA PRO A 263 40.96 16.33 11.57
C PRO A 263 39.98 15.69 10.57
N PRO A 264 38.70 15.49 10.93
CA PRO A 264 37.73 14.85 10.07
C PRO A 264 37.57 15.69 8.81
N SER A 265 38.37 15.39 7.78
CA SER A 265 38.17 15.93 6.46
C SER A 265 36.75 15.52 6.07
N ASN A 266 35.92 16.49 5.68
CA ASN A 266 34.52 16.33 5.29
C ASN A 266 34.35 15.32 4.13
N ARG A 267 34.60 14.03 4.40
CA ARG A 267 34.50 12.94 3.46
C ARG A 267 33.09 12.40 3.60
N LEU A 268 32.20 12.93 2.77
CA LEU A 268 30.81 12.51 2.71
C LEU A 268 30.70 11.00 2.44
N PHE A 269 31.58 10.50 1.58
CA PHE A 269 31.65 9.11 1.14
C PHE A 269 32.77 8.33 1.82
N CYS A 270 32.55 7.03 2.00
CA CYS A 270 33.60 6.10 2.39
C CYS A 270 34.73 6.04 1.36
N VAL A 271 35.96 5.74 1.82
CA VAL A 271 37.12 5.54 0.94
C VAL A 271 36.81 4.56 -0.19
N TYR A 272 36.25 3.39 0.12
CA TYR A 272 35.86 2.40 -0.88
C TYR A 272 34.81 2.93 -1.87
N ALA A 273 33.81 3.65 -1.34
CA ALA A 273 32.76 4.23 -2.16
C ALA A 273 33.34 5.24 -3.17
N ARG A 274 34.28 6.07 -2.71
CA ARG A 274 34.98 7.05 -3.55
C ARG A 274 35.86 6.40 -4.61
N ASP A 275 36.50 5.28 -4.28
CA ASP A 275 37.30 4.54 -5.27
C ASP A 275 36.40 3.96 -6.37
N LEU A 276 35.24 3.42 -6.01
CA LEU A 276 34.22 2.98 -6.97
C LEU A 276 33.64 4.13 -7.82
N GLN A 277 33.59 5.36 -7.29
CA GLN A 277 33.17 6.55 -8.04
C GLN A 277 34.25 7.04 -9.03
N ARG A 278 35.53 6.83 -8.71
CA ARG A 278 36.67 7.28 -9.52
C ARG A 278 36.97 6.34 -10.69
N ASP A 279 36.83 5.03 -10.46
CA ASP A 279 37.08 4.02 -11.47
C ASP A 279 35.80 3.22 -11.77
N PRO A 280 35.07 3.56 -12.85
CA PRO A 280 33.86 2.85 -13.26
C PRO A 280 34.08 1.35 -13.53
N ASN A 281 35.31 0.92 -13.80
CA ASN A 281 35.63 -0.47 -14.12
C ASN A 281 35.96 -1.30 -12.86
N LEU A 282 36.22 -0.68 -11.71
CA LEU A 282 36.62 -1.36 -10.47
C LEU A 282 35.49 -2.24 -9.90
N PRO A 283 35.50 -3.57 -10.01
CA PRO A 283 34.36 -4.40 -9.62
C PRO A 283 34.01 -4.30 -8.13
N LEU A 284 32.76 -4.64 -7.79
CA LEU A 284 32.37 -4.84 -6.39
C LEU A 284 33.17 -6.00 -5.79
N THR A 285 33.60 -5.82 -4.54
CA THR A 285 34.28 -6.87 -3.77
C THR A 285 33.37 -8.08 -3.54
N ASP A 286 33.98 -9.23 -3.24
CA ASP A 286 33.29 -10.51 -3.04
C ASP A 286 32.26 -10.47 -1.91
N ASN A 287 32.41 -9.56 -0.94
CA ASN A 287 31.44 -9.35 0.14
C ASN A 287 30.02 -9.00 -0.36
N TYR A 288 29.86 -8.48 -1.58
CA TYR A 288 28.56 -8.15 -2.17
C TYR A 288 28.06 -9.18 -3.20
N LYS A 289 28.79 -10.28 -3.39
CA LYS A 289 28.37 -11.40 -4.27
C LYS A 289 27.39 -12.33 -3.53
N ALA A 290 26.83 -13.30 -4.27
CA ALA A 290 25.97 -14.33 -3.68
C ALA A 290 26.71 -15.09 -2.57
N GLY A 291 26.19 -15.02 -1.34
CA GLY A 291 26.81 -15.62 -0.15
C GLY A 291 27.79 -14.71 0.61
N GLY A 292 28.02 -13.48 0.16
CA GLY A 292 28.80 -12.48 0.90
C GLY A 292 28.07 -11.90 2.11
N ASP A 293 28.82 -11.22 2.98
CA ASP A 293 28.32 -10.64 4.23
C ASP A 293 27.74 -9.21 4.08
N ASN A 294 27.79 -8.64 2.88
CA ASN A 294 27.36 -7.27 2.57
C ASN A 294 28.07 -6.17 3.39
N MET A 295 29.27 -6.45 3.88
CA MET A 295 30.05 -5.50 4.66
C MET A 295 31.07 -4.78 3.78
N CYS A 296 31.18 -3.47 3.95
CA CYS A 296 32.22 -2.70 3.30
C CYS A 296 33.61 -3.10 3.84
N PRO A 297 34.59 -3.43 2.98
CA PRO A 297 35.91 -3.88 3.44
C PRO A 297 36.72 -2.80 4.17
N PHE A 298 36.32 -1.52 4.03
CA PHE A 298 37.03 -0.39 4.64
C PHE A 298 36.34 0.11 5.92
N CYS A 299 35.09 0.59 5.82
CA CYS A 299 34.39 1.14 6.98
C CYS A 299 33.57 0.12 7.76
N ARG A 300 33.47 -1.13 7.28
CA ARG A 300 32.65 -2.20 7.90
C ARG A 300 31.17 -1.82 8.08
N SER A 301 30.67 -0.86 7.32
CA SER A 301 29.23 -0.58 7.27
C SER A 301 28.52 -1.71 6.52
N HIS A 302 27.40 -2.18 7.07
CA HIS A 302 26.54 -3.17 6.42
C HIS A 302 25.64 -2.49 5.40
N ILE A 303 25.74 -2.88 4.13
CA ILE A 303 24.99 -2.29 3.03
C ILE A 303 24.05 -3.34 2.47
N LEU A 304 22.76 -3.22 2.76
CA LEU A 304 21.73 -4.15 2.30
C LEU A 304 21.54 -4.07 0.77
N VAL A 305 22.32 -4.87 0.04
CA VAL A 305 22.17 -5.13 -1.40
C VAL A 305 21.89 -6.61 -1.61
N ARG A 306 21.01 -6.93 -2.56
CA ARG A 306 20.72 -8.31 -2.93
C ARG A 306 21.50 -8.65 -4.21
N PRO A 307 22.38 -9.66 -4.19
CA PRO A 307 23.13 -10.07 -5.37
C PRO A 307 22.21 -10.35 -6.56
N GLY A 308 22.55 -9.83 -7.74
CA GLY A 308 21.77 -10.02 -8.97
C GLY A 308 20.44 -9.25 -9.02
N LYS A 309 20.12 -8.41 -8.02
CA LYS A 309 18.97 -7.49 -8.08
C LYS A 309 19.43 -6.08 -8.43
N ALA A 310 18.56 -5.35 -9.11
CA ALA A 310 18.68 -3.92 -9.37
C ALA A 310 17.39 -3.24 -8.89
N TRP A 311 17.45 -1.93 -8.67
CA TRP A 311 16.27 -1.13 -8.37
C TRP A 311 15.75 -0.50 -9.65
N GLU A 312 14.45 -0.57 -9.89
CA GLU A 312 13.83 0.15 -11.00
C GLU A 312 13.28 1.48 -10.49
N ILE A 313 13.64 2.57 -11.17
CA ILE A 313 13.06 3.89 -10.98
C ILE A 313 12.47 4.35 -12.32
N ILE A 314 11.33 5.02 -12.28
CA ILE A 314 10.75 5.66 -13.47
C ILE A 314 10.90 7.14 -13.25
N ALA A 315 11.55 7.79 -14.20
CA ALA A 315 11.67 9.23 -14.24
C ALA A 315 10.81 9.76 -15.39
N ASP A 316 10.14 10.88 -15.13
CA ASP A 316 9.41 11.57 -16.18
C ASP A 316 10.40 12.13 -17.20
N GLY A 317 10.15 11.84 -18.48
CA GLY A 317 10.96 12.38 -19.56
C GLY A 317 10.71 13.88 -19.73
N ASP A 318 11.75 14.69 -19.63
CA ASP A 318 11.73 16.08 -20.09
C ASP A 318 11.66 16.11 -21.62
N LYS A 319 10.46 16.02 -22.17
CA LYS A 319 10.20 16.45 -23.55
C LYS A 319 9.17 17.57 -23.53
N GLN A 320 9.66 18.78 -23.32
CA GLN A 320 8.97 20.00 -23.77
C GLN A 320 8.90 20.03 -25.30
N PHE A 321 7.89 20.73 -25.82
CA PHE A 321 7.50 20.90 -27.22
C PHE A 321 6.58 19.82 -27.79
N ASP A 322 5.36 19.72 -27.24
CA ASP A 322 4.13 20.09 -27.96
C ASP A 322 2.93 19.79 -27.07
N GLU A 323 1.89 20.62 -27.16
CA GLU A 323 0.68 20.66 -26.29
C GLU A 323 -0.11 19.33 -26.24
N HIS A 324 0.31 18.31 -26.99
CA HIS A 324 -0.29 16.97 -27.08
C HIS A 324 0.70 15.80 -26.93
N THR A 325 1.98 16.03 -26.61
CA THR A 325 2.94 14.93 -26.44
C THR A 325 2.82 14.32 -25.06
N LYS A 326 2.22 13.12 -25.00
CA LYS A 326 2.16 12.27 -23.80
C LYS A 326 3.53 12.23 -23.10
N MET A 327 3.57 12.55 -21.79
CA MET A 327 4.76 12.33 -20.95
C MET A 327 5.18 10.86 -21.10
N LEU A 328 6.29 10.65 -21.80
CA LEU A 328 6.91 9.33 -21.91
C LEU A 328 7.70 9.10 -20.63
N SER A 329 7.14 8.29 -19.76
CA SER A 329 7.81 7.79 -18.56
C SER A 329 8.99 6.91 -18.99
N ARG A 330 10.20 7.21 -18.52
CA ARG A 330 11.43 6.46 -18.83
C ARG A 330 11.82 5.58 -17.66
N LYS A 331 12.18 4.32 -17.93
CA LYS A 331 12.52 3.33 -16.90
C LYS A 331 14.03 3.21 -16.78
N PHE A 332 14.54 3.24 -15.55
CA PHE A 332 15.96 3.12 -15.25
C PHE A 332 16.20 2.02 -14.21
N LEU A 333 17.19 1.16 -14.47
CA LEU A 333 17.71 0.17 -13.55
C LEU A 333 18.98 0.68 -12.86
N VAL A 334 18.89 0.88 -11.55
CA VAL A 334 19.99 1.25 -10.66
C VAL A 334 20.67 -0.02 -10.16
N LYS A 335 21.91 -0.24 -10.60
CA LYS A 335 22.72 -1.41 -10.20
C LYS A 335 23.14 -1.31 -8.73
N ASN A 336 23.39 -2.45 -8.10
CA ASN A 336 23.91 -2.51 -6.71
C ASN A 336 25.18 -1.66 -6.53
N ARG A 337 26.01 -1.55 -7.56
CA ARG A 337 27.23 -0.75 -7.53
C ARG A 337 26.96 0.72 -7.25
N PHE A 338 25.88 1.28 -7.79
CA PHE A 338 25.46 2.66 -7.48
C PHE A 338 25.19 2.85 -5.98
N ILE A 339 24.51 1.89 -5.36
CA ILE A 339 24.17 1.91 -3.93
C ILE A 339 25.44 1.84 -3.09
N VAL A 340 26.33 0.91 -3.42
CA VAL A 340 27.60 0.74 -2.70
C VAL A 340 28.47 1.98 -2.88
N LYS A 341 28.58 2.58 -4.06
CA LYS A 341 29.38 3.80 -4.23
C LYS A 341 28.74 5.06 -3.60
N SER A 342 27.51 4.96 -3.09
CA SER A 342 26.81 6.04 -2.38
C SER A 342 26.96 5.96 -0.86
N HIS A 343 27.55 4.91 -0.28
CA HIS A 343 27.59 4.76 1.18
C HIS A 343 28.63 5.66 1.88
N ARG A 344 28.38 5.91 3.16
CA ARG A 344 29.20 6.76 4.04
C ARG A 344 29.95 5.93 5.08
N GLU A 345 31.00 6.48 5.69
CA GLU A 345 31.85 5.76 6.65
C GLU A 345 31.09 5.33 7.93
N ASN A 346 30.12 6.14 8.37
CA ASN A 346 29.35 5.90 9.60
C ASN A 346 27.96 5.30 9.32
N GLY A 347 27.80 4.63 8.17
CA GLY A 347 26.51 4.16 7.69
C GLY A 347 25.67 5.25 7.02
N GLY A 348 24.54 4.83 6.44
CA GLY A 348 23.72 5.67 5.57
C GLY A 348 24.38 5.93 4.22
N PHE A 349 23.77 6.83 3.45
CA PHE A 349 24.07 7.10 2.05
C PHE A 349 24.14 8.60 1.78
N ALA A 350 24.95 9.00 0.81
CA ALA A 350 24.93 10.33 0.21
C ALA A 350 24.67 10.17 -1.29
N CYS A 351 23.86 11.05 -1.87
CA CYS A 351 23.53 10.96 -3.28
C CYS A 351 24.73 11.40 -4.15
N VAL A 352 25.26 10.48 -4.95
CA VAL A 352 26.39 10.74 -5.85
C VAL A 352 26.02 11.75 -6.94
N LEU A 353 24.77 11.76 -7.40
CA LEU A 353 24.29 12.71 -8.40
C LEU A 353 24.17 14.12 -7.82
N CYS A 354 23.68 14.28 -6.59
CA CYS A 354 23.69 15.58 -5.90
C CYS A 354 25.11 16.10 -5.74
N ALA A 355 26.03 15.27 -5.25
CA ALA A 355 27.42 15.65 -5.04
C ALA A 355 28.15 16.04 -6.34
N ARG A 356 27.66 15.56 -7.49
CA ARG A 356 28.24 15.85 -8.81
C ARG A 356 27.57 17.03 -9.52
N PHE A 357 26.26 17.16 -9.41
CA PHE A 357 25.46 18.06 -10.26
C PHE A 357 24.71 19.15 -9.51
N LYS A 358 24.57 19.07 -8.19
CA LYS A 358 23.87 20.06 -7.36
C LYS A 358 24.86 20.83 -6.48
N GLN A 359 24.41 21.96 -5.94
CA GLN A 359 25.20 22.76 -5.00
C GLN A 359 25.19 22.20 -3.58
N THR A 360 24.17 21.40 -3.26
CA THR A 360 23.95 20.83 -1.93
C THR A 360 23.96 19.31 -1.99
N ASP A 361 24.69 18.71 -1.07
CA ASP A 361 24.74 17.26 -0.91
C ASP A 361 23.51 16.77 -0.15
N THR A 362 22.85 15.74 -0.69
CA THR A 362 21.74 15.06 -0.01
C THR A 362 22.24 13.79 0.67
N VAL A 363 21.86 13.61 1.94
CA VAL A 363 22.20 12.44 2.76
C VAL A 363 20.92 11.68 3.14
N CYS A 364 20.94 10.37 2.94
CA CYS A 364 19.84 9.46 3.22
C CYS A 364 20.24 8.46 4.30
N ARG A 365 19.33 8.10 5.21
CA ARG A 365 19.62 7.14 6.28
C ARG A 365 19.64 5.69 5.79
N GLU A 366 18.80 5.38 4.80
CA GLU A 366 18.58 4.02 4.29
C GLU A 366 18.63 3.98 2.76
N ASN A 367 18.78 2.78 2.20
CA ASN A 367 18.81 2.54 0.76
C ASN A 367 17.49 2.96 0.09
N LYS A 368 16.34 2.70 0.72
CA LYS A 368 15.02 3.11 0.24
C LYS A 368 14.91 4.62 0.13
N ALA A 369 15.39 5.35 1.13
CA ALA A 369 15.39 6.82 1.12
C ALA A 369 16.29 7.40 0.02
N LEU A 370 17.42 6.74 -0.28
CA LEU A 370 18.27 7.11 -1.43
C LEU A 370 17.53 6.91 -2.75
N MET A 371 16.86 5.77 -2.94
CA MET A 371 16.06 5.53 -4.15
C MET A 371 14.92 6.53 -4.28
N GLU A 372 14.24 6.83 -3.17
CA GLU A 372 13.17 7.82 -3.12
C GLU A 372 13.63 9.23 -3.52
N HIS A 373 14.83 9.60 -3.08
CA HIS A 373 15.45 10.86 -3.47
C HIS A 373 15.83 10.88 -4.96
N LEU A 374 16.40 9.79 -5.48
CA LEU A 374 16.80 9.70 -6.89
C LEU A 374 15.61 9.94 -7.83
N TRP A 375 14.47 9.28 -7.62
CA TRP A 375 13.34 9.43 -8.54
C TRP A 375 12.61 10.77 -8.42
N LYS A 376 12.67 11.44 -7.26
CA LYS A 376 12.01 12.73 -7.04
C LYS A 376 12.85 13.92 -7.49
N GLU A 377 14.14 13.89 -7.23
CA GLU A 377 15.00 15.09 -7.32
C GLU A 377 15.94 15.08 -8.54
N HIS A 378 16.07 13.94 -9.23
CA HIS A 378 16.92 13.81 -10.41
C HIS A 378 16.10 13.50 -11.66
N THR A 379 16.41 14.20 -12.75
CA THR A 379 15.77 13.99 -14.06
C THR A 379 16.37 12.78 -14.77
N GLY A 380 15.66 12.21 -15.75
CA GLY A 380 16.19 11.11 -16.56
C GLY A 380 17.55 11.42 -17.19
N ALA A 381 17.76 12.66 -17.64
CA ALA A 381 19.02 13.11 -18.21
C ALA A 381 20.17 13.20 -17.18
N GLU A 382 19.88 13.41 -15.89
CA GLU A 382 20.88 13.33 -14.83
C GLU A 382 21.20 11.88 -14.46
N LEU A 383 20.19 11.01 -14.47
CA LEU A 383 20.33 9.57 -14.20
C LEU A 383 21.22 8.87 -15.25
N GLU A 384 21.08 9.20 -16.53
CA GLU A 384 21.90 8.66 -17.64
C GLU A 384 23.40 8.99 -17.53
N LYS A 385 23.78 10.01 -16.77
CA LYS A 385 25.18 10.42 -16.64
C LYS A 385 26.00 9.50 -15.73
N ASP A 386 25.40 8.46 -15.18
CA ASP A 386 26.06 7.51 -14.30
C ASP A 386 25.99 6.09 -14.86
N ASP A 387 27.16 5.49 -15.12
CA ASP A 387 27.28 4.15 -15.76
C ASP A 387 26.62 3.00 -14.98
N ASP A 388 26.34 3.22 -13.69
CA ASP A 388 25.67 2.26 -12.82
C ASP A 388 24.14 2.39 -12.84
N ILE A 389 23.60 3.33 -13.61
CA ILE A 389 22.17 3.52 -13.87
C ILE A 389 21.92 3.34 -15.36
N VAL A 390 21.10 2.37 -15.74
CA VAL A 390 20.88 2.00 -17.15
C VAL A 390 19.41 2.16 -17.49
N GLU A 391 19.11 2.84 -18.59
CA GLU A 391 17.73 2.92 -19.11
C GLU A 391 17.28 1.58 -19.71
N CYS A 392 16.01 1.20 -19.56
CA CYS A 392 15.44 -0.09 -20.00
C CYS A 392 14.18 0.04 -20.85
#